data_AF-A0A9R0QT45-F1
#
_entry.id   AF-A0A9R0QT45-F1
#
_cell.length_a   1.000
_cell.length_b   1.000
_cell.length_c   1.000
_cell.angle_alpha   90.00
_cell.angle_beta   90.00
_cell.angle_gamma   90.00
#
_symmetry.space_group_name_H-M   'P 1'
#
loop_
_entity.id
_entity.type
_entity.pdbx_description
1 polymer ?
#
loop_
_entity_poly.entity_id
_entity_poly.type
_entity_poly.pdbx_seq_one_letter_code
_entity_poly.pdbx_strand_id
1 'polypeptide(L)'
;MKFKDAVVCGIFRSGGIHFHPGDDEVLKETDKLLLISPVCGRRKSQYSVLNISERTDSSVSYSEPKEGQRSSSVVTELKETRLKNIVERPSKSFSKEILSETPITERTSVVNPLMQSQLKNIKVTHKVGCPMNYDTLKEAIINIRKSAKCDKNVPLSVVVISDRDWLIGDTVQADKQLAYTLLLAENICHKNDIKVQHLVSEIVDTGLGKQITRIRPSLSFIGAEEVMSLVTAQVAECSELNEVWKDILDAEGDEIYIKEVGLYMKEGEKISFTELSERAVLRREVAIGYFKDQKQHINPTNKLQPLSLEMTDSLIVISEFEGEQPIVRGSKTSA
;
A
#
# COMPACT_ATOMS: atom_id res chain seq x y z
N MET A 1 5.48 22.37 -8.38
CA MET A 1 6.84 22.24 -8.97
C MET A 1 6.97 20.86 -9.60
N LYS A 2 7.57 20.71 -10.79
CA LYS A 2 7.67 19.40 -11.45
C LYS A 2 9.12 19.09 -11.80
N PHE A 3 9.55 17.85 -11.54
CA PHE A 3 10.92 17.41 -11.79
C PHE A 3 10.94 16.34 -12.87
N LYS A 4 11.87 16.48 -13.82
CA LYS A 4 12.05 15.52 -14.90
C LYS A 4 12.38 14.12 -14.38
N ASP A 5 13.30 14.04 -13.43
CA ASP A 5 13.92 12.79 -12.98
C ASP A 5 13.51 12.37 -11.55
N ALA A 6 12.52 13.03 -10.96
CA ALA A 6 12.07 12.76 -9.58
C ALA A 6 10.57 13.02 -9.39
N VAL A 7 9.92 12.27 -8.50
CA VAL A 7 8.55 12.55 -8.03
C VAL A 7 8.64 13.18 -6.64
N VAL A 8 7.93 14.28 -6.41
CA VAL A 8 7.82 14.91 -5.09
C VAL A 8 6.73 14.19 -4.31
N CYS A 9 7.04 13.71 -3.11
CA CYS A 9 6.07 13.03 -2.24
C CYS A 9 6.03 13.58 -0.81
N GLY A 10 6.79 14.64 -0.52
CA GLY A 10 6.77 15.23 0.81
C GLY A 10 7.61 16.50 0.93
N ILE A 11 7.48 17.14 2.09
CA ILE A 11 8.24 18.32 2.50
C ILE A 11 8.93 18.01 3.82
N PHE A 12 10.21 18.36 3.94
CA PHE A 12 10.91 18.37 5.21
C PHE A 12 10.94 19.80 5.75
N ARG A 13 10.32 20.01 6.91
CA ARG A 13 10.17 21.31 7.56
C ARG A 13 10.38 21.16 9.06
N SER A 14 11.11 22.10 9.66
CA SER A 14 11.30 22.17 11.12
C SER A 14 11.80 20.87 11.79
N GLY A 15 12.61 20.07 11.09
CA GLY A 15 13.16 18.82 11.63
C GLY A 15 12.29 17.58 11.43
N GLY A 16 11.15 17.67 10.75
CA GLY A 16 10.26 16.54 10.47
C GLY A 16 9.90 16.42 8.99
N ILE A 17 9.58 15.20 8.56
CA ILE A 17 9.02 14.93 7.25
C ILE A 17 7.50 15.03 7.33
N HIS A 18 6.92 15.84 6.45
CA HIS A 18 5.51 15.87 6.11
C HIS A 18 5.35 15.09 4.81
N PHE A 19 4.98 13.81 4.94
CA PHE A 19 4.68 12.95 3.81
C PHE A 19 3.31 13.33 3.24
N HIS A 20 3.17 13.32 1.90
CA HIS A 20 1.93 13.67 1.18
C HIS A 20 1.22 14.94 1.71
N PRO A 21 1.89 16.11 1.69
CA PRO A 21 1.30 17.36 2.15
C PRO A 21 0.12 17.78 1.26
N GLY A 22 -0.75 18.63 1.81
CA GLY A 22 -1.83 19.25 1.04
C GLY A 22 -1.29 20.15 -0.09
N ASP A 23 -2.02 20.21 -1.20
CA ASP A 23 -1.63 21.00 -2.38
C ASP A 23 -1.57 22.52 -2.13
N ASP A 24 -2.22 22.99 -1.07
CA ASP A 24 -2.23 24.37 -0.61
C ASP A 24 -1.03 24.76 0.25
N GLU A 25 -0.14 23.82 0.56
CA GLU A 25 1.08 24.08 1.33
C GLU A 25 2.05 24.99 0.57
N VAL A 26 2.28 26.18 1.14
CA VAL A 26 3.24 27.14 0.61
C VAL A 26 4.64 26.79 1.10
N LEU A 27 5.57 26.54 0.16
CA LEU A 27 6.96 26.25 0.46
C LEU A 27 7.67 27.49 1.05
N LYS A 28 8.45 27.26 2.09
CA LYS A 28 9.37 28.22 2.71
C LYS A 28 10.78 27.99 2.17
N GLU A 29 11.60 29.04 2.19
CA GLU A 29 12.99 28.96 1.72
C GLU A 29 13.84 27.91 2.48
N THR A 30 13.46 27.61 3.73
CA THR A 30 14.12 26.62 4.58
C THR A 30 13.62 25.19 4.36
N ASP A 31 12.53 25.01 3.60
CA ASP A 31 11.97 23.69 3.36
C ASP A 31 12.87 22.89 2.42
N LYS A 32 12.91 21.57 2.63
CA LYS A 32 13.51 20.63 1.66
C LYS A 32 12.41 19.75 1.09
N LEU A 33 12.61 19.24 -0.12
CA LEU A 33 11.67 18.34 -0.77
C LEU A 33 12.08 16.88 -0.54
N LEU A 34 11.10 16.04 -0.24
CA LEU A 34 11.24 14.58 -0.26
C LEU A 34 10.94 14.09 -1.68
N LEU A 35 11.87 13.35 -2.25
CA LEU A 35 11.83 12.91 -3.64
C LEU A 35 11.96 11.39 -3.77
N ILE A 36 11.15 10.79 -4.63
CA ILE A 36 11.41 9.46 -5.19
C ILE A 36 12.23 9.67 -6.47
N SER A 37 13.51 9.29 -6.42
CA SER A 37 14.44 9.40 -7.54
C SER A 37 15.44 8.25 -7.56
N PRO A 38 16.07 7.92 -8.70
CA PRO A 38 17.11 6.91 -8.74
C PRO A 38 18.27 7.29 -7.81
N VAL A 39 18.90 6.29 -7.19
CA VAL A 39 20.12 6.50 -6.40
C VAL A 39 21.25 6.83 -7.36
N CYS A 40 21.49 8.12 -7.60
CA CYS A 40 22.73 8.57 -8.20
C CYS A 40 23.82 8.45 -7.14
N GLY A 41 24.98 7.86 -7.46
CA GLY A 41 26.13 7.81 -6.55
C GLY A 41 26.67 9.21 -6.17
N ARG A 42 27.97 9.34 -5.85
CA ARG A 42 28.61 10.58 -5.33
C ARG A 42 28.40 11.90 -6.13
N ARG A 43 27.66 11.94 -7.24
CA ARG A 43 27.28 13.16 -7.94
C ARG A 43 25.87 13.58 -7.53
N LYS A 44 25.75 14.74 -6.87
CA LYS A 44 24.46 15.43 -6.69
C LYS A 44 23.80 15.57 -8.06
N SER A 45 22.60 15.00 -8.24
CA SER A 45 21.83 15.23 -9.46
C SER A 45 21.38 16.69 -9.49
N GLN A 46 21.70 17.38 -10.58
CA GLN A 46 21.02 18.63 -10.91
C GLN A 46 19.62 18.26 -11.37
N TYR A 47 18.64 18.39 -10.48
CA TYR A 47 17.25 18.15 -10.85
C TYR A 47 16.76 19.31 -11.71
N SER A 48 16.33 19.01 -12.94
CA SER A 48 15.72 20.00 -13.82
C SER A 48 14.24 20.17 -13.47
N VAL A 49 13.84 21.42 -13.19
CA VAL A 49 12.45 21.80 -13.01
C VAL A 49 11.82 21.95 -14.39
N LEU A 50 10.68 21.30 -14.61
CA LEU A 50 9.91 21.47 -15.84
C LEU A 50 9.17 22.80 -15.75
N ASN A 51 9.57 23.78 -16.57
CA ASN A 51 8.80 25.01 -16.77
C ASN A 51 7.55 24.67 -17.58
N ILE A 52 6.38 24.80 -16.95
CA ILE A 52 5.11 24.81 -17.65
C ILE A 52 4.73 26.28 -17.79
N SER A 53 4.41 26.70 -19.02
CA SER A 53 3.95 28.05 -19.30
C SER A 53 2.80 28.40 -18.35
N GLU A 54 2.97 29.49 -17.61
CA GLU A 54 1.99 30.06 -16.70
C GLU A 54 0.62 30.17 -17.41
N ARG A 55 -0.39 29.48 -16.88
CA ARG A 55 -1.75 29.99 -17.04
C ARG A 55 -1.86 31.16 -16.08
N THR A 56 -1.84 32.35 -16.65
CA THR A 56 -2.23 33.60 -15.98
C THR A 56 -3.59 33.39 -15.34
N ASP A 57 -3.69 33.54 -14.02
CA ASP A 57 -4.88 34.12 -13.42
C ASP A 57 -4.53 34.88 -12.13
N SER A 58 -5.27 35.98 -12.00
CA SER A 58 -5.06 37.17 -11.19
C SER A 58 -4.86 36.97 -9.69
N SER A 59 -3.98 37.81 -9.13
CA SER A 59 -3.76 38.05 -7.70
C SER A 59 -5.05 38.36 -6.93
N VAL A 60 -5.31 37.63 -5.84
CA VAL A 60 -6.23 38.05 -4.78
C VAL A 60 -5.50 37.94 -3.44
N SER A 61 -5.35 39.09 -2.78
CA SER A 61 -4.80 39.20 -1.43
C SER A 61 -5.79 38.67 -0.40
N TYR A 62 -5.33 37.83 0.54
CA TYR A 62 -6.07 37.54 1.77
C TYR A 62 -5.17 37.77 2.99
N SER A 63 -5.73 38.45 3.97
CA SER A 63 -5.12 38.84 5.25
C SER A 63 -4.98 37.66 6.22
N GLU A 64 -3.87 37.65 6.95
CA GLU A 64 -3.52 36.69 8.01
C GLU A 64 -4.57 36.59 9.13
N PRO A 65 -4.79 35.38 9.69
CA PRO A 65 -5.21 35.23 11.08
C PRO A 65 -4.07 34.73 11.97
N LYS A 66 -4.07 35.29 13.19
CA LYS A 66 -3.06 35.19 14.24
C LYS A 66 -2.89 33.79 14.82
N GLU A 67 -1.65 33.49 15.22
CA GLU A 67 -1.21 32.33 15.99
C GLU A 67 -2.05 32.10 17.27
N GLY A 68 -2.46 30.84 17.47
CA GLY A 68 -3.10 30.38 18.70
C GLY A 68 -2.86 28.88 18.91
N GLN A 69 -2.00 28.57 19.89
CA GLN A 69 -1.83 27.32 20.64
C GLN A 69 -2.58 26.07 20.13
N ARG A 70 -1.96 25.31 19.22
CA ARG A 70 -2.35 23.92 18.90
C ARG A 70 -1.29 22.96 19.44
N SER A 71 -1.45 22.50 20.68
CA SER A 71 -0.71 21.34 21.16
C SER A 71 -1.58 20.56 22.15
N SER A 72 -1.57 19.23 22.01
CA SER A 72 -2.36 18.24 22.77
C SER A 72 -3.76 17.87 22.23
N SER A 73 -4.76 18.76 22.17
CA SER A 73 -6.15 18.35 21.87
C SER A 73 -6.36 17.76 20.47
N VAL A 74 -5.72 18.35 19.45
CA VAL A 74 -5.82 17.91 18.05
C VAL A 74 -5.22 16.52 17.85
N VAL A 75 -4.18 16.16 18.59
CA VAL A 75 -3.52 14.84 18.48
C VAL A 75 -4.45 13.74 18.99
N THR A 76 -5.19 14.00 20.07
CA THR A 76 -6.14 13.06 20.66
C THR A 76 -7.38 12.88 19.78
N GLU A 77 -7.90 13.99 19.24
CA GLU A 77 -9.07 13.99 18.37
C GLU A 77 -8.79 13.32 17.02
N LEU A 78 -7.59 13.52 16.46
CA LEU A 78 -7.12 12.79 15.29
C LEU A 78 -7.02 11.28 15.57
N LYS A 79 -6.48 10.85 16.72
CA LYS A 79 -6.40 9.44 17.11
C LYS A 79 -7.78 8.75 17.25
N GLU A 80 -8.77 9.43 17.82
CA GLU A 80 -10.13 8.86 17.93
C GLU A 80 -10.85 8.77 16.57
N THR A 81 -10.64 9.76 15.70
CA THR A 81 -11.17 9.73 14.33
C THR A 81 -10.50 8.63 13.50
N ARG A 82 -9.22 8.35 13.75
CA ARG A 82 -8.40 7.32 13.08
C ARG A 82 -8.77 5.89 13.47
N LEU A 83 -9.03 5.62 14.74
CA LEU A 83 -9.53 4.30 15.19
C LEU A 83 -10.89 3.97 14.56
N LYS A 84 -11.77 4.97 14.40
CA LYS A 84 -13.04 4.80 13.68
C LYS A 84 -12.82 4.41 12.22
N ASN A 85 -11.83 5.02 11.56
CA ASN A 85 -11.51 4.72 10.17
C ASN A 85 -10.92 3.31 9.99
N ILE A 86 -10.01 2.83 10.86
CA ILE A 86 -9.47 1.44 10.78
C ILE A 86 -10.59 0.41 10.92
N VAL A 87 -11.49 0.65 11.88
CA VAL A 87 -12.65 -0.22 12.16
C VAL A 87 -13.61 -0.30 10.96
N GLU A 88 -13.71 0.78 10.19
CA GLU A 88 -14.61 0.92 9.03
C GLU A 88 -13.91 0.73 7.68
N ARG A 89 -12.57 0.63 7.65
CA ARG A 89 -11.69 0.65 6.46
C ARG A 89 -12.07 -0.36 5.38
N PRO A 90 -12.49 -1.60 5.68
CA PRO A 90 -13.05 -2.46 4.66
C PRO A 90 -14.42 -1.90 4.25
N SER A 91 -14.50 -1.27 3.08
CA SER A 91 -15.75 -0.75 2.51
C SER A 91 -16.82 -1.81 2.28
N LYS A 92 -16.43 -3.09 2.29
CA LYS A 92 -17.31 -4.27 2.24
C LYS A 92 -17.01 -5.20 3.40
N SER A 93 -18.03 -5.94 3.84
CA SER A 93 -17.84 -6.98 4.85
C SER A 93 -17.07 -8.16 4.26
N PHE A 94 -15.95 -8.55 4.88
CA PHE A 94 -15.15 -9.71 4.47
C PHE A 94 -14.99 -10.71 5.61
N SER A 95 -14.89 -11.98 5.24
CA SER A 95 -14.57 -13.06 6.19
C SER A 95 -13.09 -13.39 6.12
N LYS A 96 -12.49 -13.70 7.26
CA LYS A 96 -11.13 -14.23 7.38
C LYS A 96 -11.18 -15.57 8.10
N GLU A 97 -10.44 -16.55 7.60
CA GLU A 97 -10.27 -17.86 8.25
C GLU A 97 -8.80 -18.05 8.63
N ILE A 98 -8.55 -18.36 9.90
CA ILE A 98 -7.21 -18.58 10.44
C ILE A 98 -7.06 -20.07 10.77
N LEU A 99 -6.27 -20.79 9.97
CA LEU A 99 -5.87 -22.17 10.23
C LEU A 99 -4.47 -22.19 10.85
N SER A 100 -4.34 -22.79 12.03
CA SER A 100 -3.05 -22.99 12.71
C SER A 100 -3.16 -24.19 13.68
N GLU A 101 -2.04 -24.74 14.12
CA GLU A 101 -2.00 -25.82 15.12
C GLU A 101 -2.19 -25.28 16.55
N THR A 102 -1.89 -24.01 16.77
CA THR A 102 -1.94 -23.34 18.07
C THR A 102 -3.37 -23.31 18.63
N PRO A 103 -3.63 -23.73 19.88
CA PRO A 103 -4.98 -23.76 20.43
C PRO A 103 -5.67 -22.39 20.42
N ILE A 104 -7.00 -22.36 20.24
CA ILE A 104 -7.78 -21.10 20.20
C ILE A 104 -7.62 -20.31 21.50
N THR A 105 -7.56 -20.97 22.64
CA THR A 105 -7.38 -20.34 23.96
C THR A 105 -6.11 -19.50 24.03
N GLU A 106 -5.02 -19.99 23.43
CA GLU A 106 -3.74 -19.27 23.37
C GLU A 106 -3.84 -18.09 22.40
N ARG A 107 -4.42 -18.29 21.22
CA ARG A 107 -4.62 -17.20 20.25
C ARG A 107 -5.45 -16.05 20.84
N THR A 108 -6.55 -16.36 21.51
CA THR A 108 -7.42 -15.35 22.13
C THR A 108 -6.75 -14.64 23.29
N SER A 109 -5.77 -15.25 23.97
CA SER A 109 -5.01 -14.59 25.04
C SER A 109 -4.10 -13.46 24.54
N VAL A 110 -3.68 -13.52 23.27
CA VAL A 110 -2.82 -12.50 22.64
C VAL A 110 -3.64 -11.41 21.95
N VAL A 111 -4.89 -11.70 21.59
CA VAL A 111 -5.79 -10.74 20.93
C VAL A 111 -6.43 -9.82 21.96
N ASN A 112 -6.32 -8.51 21.76
CA ASN A 112 -7.03 -7.54 22.60
C ASN A 112 -8.55 -7.68 22.40
N PRO A 113 -9.33 -8.09 23.42
CA PRO A 113 -10.76 -8.36 23.29
C PRO A 113 -11.57 -7.13 22.87
N LEU A 114 -11.13 -5.94 23.30
CA LEU A 114 -11.76 -4.67 22.94
C LEU A 114 -11.66 -4.41 21.44
N MET A 115 -10.48 -4.66 20.84
CA MET A 115 -10.27 -4.48 19.40
C MET A 115 -11.10 -5.47 18.58
N GLN A 116 -11.20 -6.72 19.02
CA GLN A 116 -11.97 -7.74 18.30
C GLN A 116 -13.48 -7.42 18.28
N SER A 117 -14.02 -6.86 19.37
CA SER A 117 -15.42 -6.41 19.45
C SER A 117 -15.72 -5.17 18.61
N GLN A 118 -14.69 -4.40 18.25
CA GLN A 118 -14.83 -3.17 17.48
C GLN A 118 -14.83 -3.41 15.97
N LEU A 119 -14.36 -4.55 15.46
CA LEU A 119 -14.33 -4.86 14.03
C LEU A 119 -15.76 -4.90 13.44
N LYS A 120 -16.12 -3.93 12.60
CA LYS A 120 -17.45 -3.86 11.96
C LYS A 120 -17.54 -4.69 10.69
N ASN A 121 -16.48 -4.64 9.87
CA ASN A 121 -16.48 -5.18 8.51
C ASN A 121 -15.65 -6.46 8.34
N ILE A 122 -15.09 -7.02 9.42
CA ILE A 122 -14.29 -8.24 9.38
C ILE A 122 -14.89 -9.30 10.31
N LYS A 123 -15.23 -10.45 9.74
CA LYS A 123 -15.59 -11.64 10.52
C LYS A 123 -14.44 -12.63 10.53
N VAL A 124 -13.83 -12.88 11.70
CA VAL A 124 -12.73 -13.84 11.86
C VAL A 124 -13.27 -15.18 12.34
N THR A 125 -12.88 -16.27 11.66
CA THR A 125 -13.16 -17.66 12.06
C THR A 125 -11.85 -18.37 12.32
N HIS A 126 -11.74 -19.07 13.45
CA HIS A 126 -10.53 -19.81 13.82
C HIS A 126 -10.75 -21.31 13.60
N LYS A 127 -9.77 -21.96 12.96
CA LYS A 127 -9.69 -23.42 12.84
C LYS A 127 -8.37 -23.90 13.43
N VAL A 128 -8.45 -24.97 14.22
CA VAL A 128 -7.27 -25.67 14.76
C VAL A 128 -6.97 -26.86 13.87
N GLY A 129 -5.73 -27.00 13.43
CA GLY A 129 -5.26 -28.12 12.63
C GLY A 129 -3.99 -27.79 11.85
N CYS A 130 -3.31 -28.85 11.37
CA CYS A 130 -2.05 -28.73 10.65
C CYS A 130 -2.27 -28.18 9.21
N PRO A 131 -1.69 -27.04 8.84
CA PRO A 131 -1.78 -26.48 7.49
C PRO A 131 -1.15 -27.38 6.41
N MET A 132 -0.21 -28.25 6.78
CA MET A 132 0.43 -29.21 5.87
C MET A 132 -0.45 -30.45 5.60
N ASN A 133 -1.55 -30.63 6.34
CA ASN A 133 -2.48 -31.72 6.09
C ASN A 133 -3.48 -31.32 4.99
N TYR A 134 -3.54 -32.13 3.91
CA TYR A 134 -4.36 -31.85 2.74
C TYR A 134 -5.84 -31.64 3.07
N ASP A 135 -6.45 -32.56 3.83
CA ASP A 135 -7.89 -32.50 4.13
C ASP A 135 -8.23 -31.30 5.02
N THR A 136 -7.39 -31.04 6.04
CA THR A 136 -7.56 -29.92 6.96
C THR A 136 -7.52 -28.58 6.23
N LEU A 137 -6.51 -28.38 5.38
CA LEU A 137 -6.34 -27.16 4.57
C LEU A 137 -7.44 -27.03 3.52
N LYS A 138 -7.81 -28.13 2.84
CA LYS A 138 -8.89 -28.15 1.85
C LYS A 138 -10.22 -27.73 2.47
N GLU A 139 -10.56 -28.31 3.61
CA GLU A 139 -11.76 -27.92 4.33
C GLU A 139 -11.74 -26.44 4.71
N ALA A 140 -10.61 -25.90 5.17
CA ALA A 140 -10.50 -24.48 5.51
C ALA A 140 -10.73 -23.58 4.28
N ILE A 141 -10.08 -23.87 3.16
CA ILE A 141 -10.24 -23.14 1.90
C ILE A 141 -11.69 -23.21 1.38
N ILE A 142 -12.35 -24.36 1.51
CA ILE A 142 -13.74 -24.52 1.09
C ILE A 142 -14.70 -23.79 2.06
N ASN A 143 -14.42 -23.80 3.36
CA ASN A 143 -15.26 -23.17 4.38
C ASN A 143 -15.29 -21.65 4.23
N ILE A 144 -14.13 -21.00 4.08
CA ILE A 144 -14.07 -19.56 3.83
C ILE A 144 -14.86 -19.20 2.58
N ARG A 145 -14.77 -20.01 1.53
CA ARG A 145 -15.51 -19.81 0.28
C ARG A 145 -17.02 -19.94 0.44
N LYS A 146 -17.50 -20.89 1.25
CA LYS A 146 -18.93 -21.02 1.57
C LYS A 146 -19.44 -19.88 2.46
N SER A 147 -18.59 -19.39 3.36
CA SER A 147 -18.96 -18.33 4.31
C SER A 147 -19.07 -16.95 3.66
N ALA A 148 -18.31 -16.72 2.58
CA ALA A 148 -18.44 -15.55 1.73
C ALA A 148 -19.79 -15.60 0.99
N LYS A 149 -20.85 -15.07 1.61
CA LYS A 149 -22.18 -14.88 1.01
C LYS A 149 -22.16 -13.91 -0.20
N CYS A 150 -21.07 -13.20 -0.43
CA CYS A 150 -20.87 -12.28 -1.54
C CYS A 150 -20.31 -13.03 -2.75
N ASP A 151 -20.97 -12.88 -3.89
CA ASP A 151 -20.57 -13.25 -5.25
C ASP A 151 -19.48 -14.32 -5.39
N LYS A 152 -19.82 -15.41 -6.08
CA LYS A 152 -18.86 -16.43 -6.58
C LYS A 152 -17.74 -15.84 -7.46
N ASN A 153 -17.71 -14.53 -7.70
CA ASN A 153 -16.65 -13.83 -8.40
C ASN A 153 -15.61 -13.12 -7.52
N VAL A 154 -15.78 -13.04 -6.18
CA VAL A 154 -14.71 -12.49 -5.32
C VAL A 154 -13.56 -13.50 -5.26
N PRO A 155 -12.35 -13.14 -5.70
CA PRO A 155 -11.23 -14.07 -5.72
C PRO A 155 -10.66 -14.28 -4.30
N LEU A 156 -10.20 -15.49 -4.02
CA LEU A 156 -9.64 -15.86 -2.72
C LEU A 156 -8.20 -15.34 -2.60
N SER A 157 -7.81 -14.83 -1.43
CA SER A 157 -6.41 -14.57 -1.10
C SER A 157 -5.98 -15.46 0.06
N VAL A 158 -4.80 -16.09 -0.06
CA VAL A 158 -4.23 -16.96 0.97
C VAL A 158 -2.84 -16.43 1.32
N VAL A 159 -2.60 -16.27 2.61
CA VAL A 159 -1.30 -15.89 3.15
C VAL A 159 -0.83 -17.00 4.08
N VAL A 160 0.38 -17.49 3.84
CA VAL A 160 1.05 -18.51 4.64
C VAL A 160 2.18 -17.83 5.42
N ILE A 161 2.11 -17.87 6.73
CA ILE A 161 3.10 -17.26 7.63
C ILE A 161 3.57 -18.29 8.65
N SER A 162 4.78 -18.07 9.17
CA SER A 162 5.32 -18.91 10.22
C SER A 162 4.63 -18.63 11.55
N ASP A 163 4.41 -19.68 12.36
CA ASP A 163 4.07 -19.49 13.77
C ASP A 163 5.36 -19.26 14.58
N ARG A 164 5.25 -18.65 15.75
CA ARG A 164 6.41 -18.35 16.63
C ARG A 164 7.24 -19.59 16.92
N ASP A 165 6.60 -20.75 17.06
CA ASP A 165 7.27 -22.02 17.34
C ASP A 165 8.15 -22.50 16.18
N TRP A 166 7.85 -22.11 14.93
CA TRP A 166 8.68 -22.44 13.77
C TRP A 166 9.93 -21.56 13.71
N LEU A 167 9.83 -20.33 14.23
CA LEU A 167 10.93 -19.35 14.25
C LEU A 167 11.96 -19.62 15.35
N ILE A 168 11.60 -20.34 16.41
CA ILE A 168 12.55 -20.75 17.47
C ILE A 168 13.43 -21.93 16.99
N GLY A 169 13.03 -22.61 15.90
CA GLY A 169 13.73 -23.74 15.31
C GLY A 169 14.69 -23.40 14.15
N ASP A 170 14.93 -24.38 13.29
CA ASP A 170 15.71 -24.21 12.06
C ASP A 170 14.88 -23.45 11.01
N THR A 171 15.29 -22.21 10.70
CA THR A 171 14.62 -21.36 9.69
C THR A 171 14.51 -22.03 8.34
N VAL A 172 15.48 -22.89 7.98
CA VAL A 172 15.46 -23.67 6.73
C VAL A 172 14.33 -24.69 6.75
N GLN A 173 14.04 -25.30 7.91
CA GLN A 173 12.93 -26.22 8.05
C GLN A 173 11.58 -25.48 7.99
N ALA A 174 11.48 -24.32 8.65
CA ALA A 174 10.28 -23.48 8.60
C ALA A 174 9.97 -23.05 7.15
N ASP A 175 10.96 -22.55 6.41
CA ASP A 175 10.81 -22.16 5.01
C ASP A 175 10.34 -23.33 4.11
N LYS A 176 10.83 -24.55 4.36
CA LYS A 176 10.36 -25.74 3.64
C LYS A 176 8.88 -26.05 3.93
N GLN A 177 8.45 -25.90 5.19
CA GLN A 177 7.06 -26.13 5.59
C GLN A 177 6.12 -25.06 5.01
N LEU A 178 6.56 -23.81 5.00
CA LEU A 178 5.86 -22.68 4.39
C LEU A 178 5.72 -22.87 2.87
N ALA A 179 6.81 -23.20 2.18
CA ALA A 179 6.82 -23.50 0.75
C ALA A 179 5.91 -24.69 0.41
N TYR A 180 5.97 -25.77 1.20
CA TYR A 180 5.10 -26.93 1.01
C TYR A 180 3.61 -26.54 1.17
N THR A 181 3.27 -25.81 2.23
CA THR A 181 1.90 -25.36 2.49
C THR A 181 1.39 -24.44 1.39
N LEU A 182 2.22 -23.53 0.88
CA LEU A 182 1.90 -22.65 -0.24
C LEU A 182 1.58 -23.45 -1.51
N LEU A 183 2.43 -24.41 -1.88
CA LEU A 183 2.22 -25.30 -3.03
C LEU A 183 0.97 -26.19 -2.85
N LEU A 184 0.73 -26.66 -1.62
CA LEU A 184 -0.44 -27.46 -1.28
C LEU A 184 -1.73 -26.65 -1.46
N ALA A 185 -1.75 -25.40 -0.98
CA ALA A 185 -2.87 -24.47 -1.15
C ALA A 185 -3.14 -24.19 -2.63
N GLU A 186 -2.11 -23.96 -3.44
CA GLU A 186 -2.24 -23.78 -4.90
C GLU A 186 -2.92 -24.99 -5.55
N ASN A 187 -2.42 -26.19 -5.25
CA ASN A 187 -2.94 -27.43 -5.80
C ASN A 187 -4.39 -27.70 -5.39
N ILE A 188 -4.73 -27.40 -4.12
CA ILE A 188 -6.11 -27.51 -3.63
C ILE A 188 -7.01 -26.53 -4.39
N CYS A 189 -6.63 -25.27 -4.51
CA CYS A 189 -7.43 -24.27 -5.22
C CYS A 189 -7.64 -24.66 -6.69
N HIS A 190 -6.58 -25.10 -7.37
CA HIS A 190 -6.66 -25.57 -8.76
C HIS A 190 -7.61 -26.76 -8.90
N LYS A 191 -7.46 -27.81 -8.07
CA LYS A 191 -8.30 -29.02 -8.14
C LYS A 191 -9.78 -28.77 -7.87
N ASN A 192 -10.12 -27.69 -7.19
CA ASN A 192 -11.50 -27.34 -6.83
C ASN A 192 -12.03 -26.14 -7.63
N ASP A 193 -11.35 -25.74 -8.72
CA ASP A 193 -11.72 -24.60 -9.59
C ASP A 193 -11.95 -23.29 -8.80
N ILE A 194 -11.11 -23.06 -7.78
CA ILE A 194 -11.16 -21.86 -6.95
C ILE A 194 -10.21 -20.82 -7.54
N LYS A 195 -10.77 -19.70 -8.01
CA LYS A 195 -9.99 -18.54 -8.45
C LYS A 195 -9.31 -17.88 -7.25
N VAL A 196 -7.99 -17.79 -7.32
CA VAL A 196 -7.13 -17.15 -6.32
C VAL A 196 -6.58 -15.85 -6.90
N GLN A 197 -6.66 -14.76 -6.14
CA GLN A 197 -6.04 -13.48 -6.50
C GLN A 197 -4.57 -13.46 -6.08
N HIS A 198 -4.32 -13.82 -4.82
CA HIS A 198 -3.00 -13.76 -4.21
C HIS A 198 -2.75 -15.03 -3.40
N LEU A 199 -1.66 -15.74 -3.69
CA LEU A 199 -1.15 -16.83 -2.87
C LEU A 199 0.28 -16.46 -2.46
N VAL A 200 0.44 -16.07 -1.20
CA VAL A 200 1.69 -15.47 -0.71
C VAL A 200 2.21 -16.22 0.49
N SER A 201 3.53 -16.41 0.57
CA SER A 201 4.17 -16.91 1.78
C SER A 201 5.26 -15.96 2.28
N GLU A 202 5.39 -15.84 3.60
CA GLU A 202 6.64 -15.36 4.20
C GLU A 202 7.70 -16.45 4.01
N ILE A 203 8.89 -16.09 3.49
CA ILE A 203 10.03 -17.01 3.31
C ILE A 203 11.30 -16.22 3.61
N VAL A 204 12.13 -16.73 4.52
CA VAL A 204 13.38 -16.06 4.95
C VAL A 204 14.46 -16.21 3.87
N ASP A 205 14.69 -17.42 3.36
CA ASP A 205 15.58 -17.67 2.23
C ASP A 205 14.97 -17.17 0.92
N THR A 206 15.36 -15.95 0.52
CA THR A 206 14.84 -15.36 -0.72
C THR A 206 15.35 -16.04 -1.98
N GLY A 207 16.39 -16.87 -1.89
CA GLY A 207 16.84 -17.78 -2.96
C GLY A 207 15.81 -18.88 -3.22
N LEU A 208 15.31 -19.52 -2.16
CA LEU A 208 14.21 -20.48 -2.24
C LEU A 208 12.94 -19.82 -2.77
N GLY A 209 12.57 -18.65 -2.23
CA GLY A 209 11.41 -17.88 -2.70
C GLY A 209 11.46 -17.57 -4.20
N LYS A 210 12.61 -17.10 -4.71
CA LYS A 210 12.84 -16.83 -6.14
C LYS A 210 12.74 -18.09 -7.00
N GLN A 211 13.16 -19.25 -6.50
CA GLN A 211 13.00 -20.51 -7.22
C GLN A 211 11.54 -20.92 -7.33
N ILE A 212 10.76 -20.80 -6.25
CA ILE A 212 9.33 -21.12 -6.22
C ILE A 212 8.57 -20.26 -7.24
N THR A 213 8.75 -18.95 -7.20
CA THR A 213 8.03 -18.03 -8.11
C THR A 213 8.45 -18.20 -9.57
N ARG A 214 9.70 -18.59 -9.82
CA ARG A 214 10.18 -18.94 -11.17
C ARG A 214 9.49 -20.19 -11.74
N ILE A 215 9.23 -21.19 -10.90
CA ILE A 215 8.59 -22.46 -11.31
C ILE A 215 7.06 -22.30 -11.34
N ARG A 216 6.49 -21.51 -10.44
CA ARG A 216 5.06 -21.22 -10.30
C ARG A 216 4.83 -19.71 -10.22
N PRO A 217 4.64 -19.03 -11.36
CA PRO A 217 4.43 -17.57 -11.40
C PRO A 217 3.13 -17.08 -10.72
N SER A 218 2.19 -17.98 -10.46
CA SER A 218 0.96 -17.77 -9.68
C SER A 218 1.24 -17.52 -8.19
N LEU A 219 2.43 -17.89 -7.71
CA LEU A 219 2.83 -17.78 -6.32
C LEU A 219 3.69 -16.54 -6.11
N SER A 220 3.65 -16.00 -4.89
CA SER A 220 4.51 -14.91 -4.48
C SER A 220 5.09 -15.20 -3.09
N PHE A 221 6.21 -14.57 -2.78
CA PHE A 221 6.80 -14.64 -1.45
C PHE A 221 7.21 -13.26 -0.97
N ILE A 222 7.31 -13.12 0.36
CA ILE A 222 7.82 -11.92 1.03
C ILE A 222 9.03 -12.34 1.86
N GLY A 223 10.19 -11.77 1.55
CA GLY A 223 11.36 -11.82 2.41
C GLY A 223 11.32 -10.66 3.41
N ALA A 224 10.57 -10.81 4.50
CA ALA A 224 10.34 -9.72 5.46
C ALA A 224 11.66 -9.16 6.03
N GLU A 225 12.64 -10.03 6.31
CA GLU A 225 13.98 -9.62 6.76
C GLU A 225 14.75 -8.82 5.70
N GLU A 226 14.64 -9.19 4.41
CA GLU A 226 15.26 -8.43 3.31
C GLU A 226 14.64 -7.03 3.22
N VAL A 227 13.31 -6.93 3.32
CA VAL A 227 12.60 -5.63 3.34
C VAL A 227 13.04 -4.79 4.54
N MET A 228 13.05 -5.37 5.75
CA MET A 228 13.46 -4.66 6.97
C MET A 228 14.93 -4.24 6.94
N SER A 229 15.81 -5.03 6.32
CA SER A 229 17.21 -4.67 6.08
C SER A 229 17.33 -3.44 5.18
N LEU A 230 16.56 -3.37 4.08
CA LEU A 230 16.53 -2.22 3.19
C LEU A 230 15.96 -0.96 3.85
N VAL A 231 14.91 -1.10 4.67
CA VAL A 231 14.37 0.00 5.49
C VAL A 231 15.43 0.50 6.47
N THR A 232 16.09 -0.42 7.18
CA THR A 232 17.13 -0.09 8.17
C THR A 232 18.30 0.64 7.52
N ALA A 233 18.75 0.19 6.34
CA ALA A 233 19.82 0.86 5.60
C ALA A 233 19.46 2.31 5.23
N GLN A 234 18.22 2.53 4.76
CA GLN A 234 17.74 3.87 4.41
C GLN A 234 17.64 4.80 5.65
N VAL A 235 17.12 4.28 6.77
CA VAL A 235 17.04 5.04 8.02
C VAL A 235 18.42 5.31 8.62
N ALA A 236 19.37 4.39 8.46
CA ALA A 236 20.75 4.61 8.88
C ALA A 236 21.46 5.69 8.05
N GLU A 237 21.11 5.84 6.77
CA GLU A 237 21.61 6.92 5.91
C GLU A 237 20.93 8.27 6.23
N CYS A 238 19.62 8.26 6.51
CA CYS A 238 18.83 9.44 6.83
C CYS A 238 17.75 9.08 7.86
N SER A 239 17.98 9.47 9.12
CA SER A 239 17.12 9.11 10.26
C SER A 239 15.68 9.60 10.10
N GLU A 240 15.50 10.70 9.38
CA GLU A 240 14.25 11.36 9.10
C GLU A 240 13.33 10.50 8.24
N LEU A 241 13.88 9.62 7.38
CA LEU A 241 13.10 8.67 6.56
C LEU A 241 12.31 7.67 7.39
N ASN A 242 12.63 7.51 8.68
CA ASN A 242 11.86 6.68 9.58
C ASN A 242 10.40 7.13 9.67
N GLU A 243 10.13 8.44 9.57
CA GLU A 243 8.76 8.94 9.60
C GLU A 243 7.98 8.54 8.34
N VAL A 244 8.63 8.46 7.17
CA VAL A 244 8.02 7.97 5.93
C VAL A 244 7.70 6.48 6.04
N TRP A 245 8.64 5.67 6.54
CA TRP A 245 8.42 4.23 6.70
C TRP A 245 7.36 3.91 7.74
N LYS A 246 7.27 4.70 8.82
CA LYS A 246 6.16 4.58 9.76
C LYS A 246 4.83 4.85 9.06
N ASP A 247 4.71 5.94 8.30
CA ASP A 247 3.45 6.29 7.64
C ASP A 247 3.01 5.20 6.64
N ILE A 248 3.93 4.73 5.79
CA ILE A 248 3.65 3.70 4.78
C ILE A 248 3.34 2.31 5.37
N LEU A 249 3.95 1.96 6.51
CA LEU A 249 3.80 0.63 7.13
C LEU A 249 2.78 0.62 8.29
N ASP A 250 2.26 1.77 8.67
CA ASP A 250 1.20 1.88 9.65
C ASP A 250 -0.17 1.66 8.97
N ALA A 251 -1.12 1.13 9.73
CA ALA A 251 -2.50 1.01 9.27
C ALA A 251 -3.23 2.38 9.25
N GLU A 252 -2.64 3.38 9.90
CA GLU A 252 -3.02 4.78 9.95
C GLU A 252 -2.02 5.60 9.12
N GLY A 253 -2.41 6.04 7.93
CA GLY A 253 -1.51 6.81 7.09
C GLY A 253 -1.79 6.71 5.61
N ASP A 254 -0.82 7.16 4.84
CA ASP A 254 -0.77 7.02 3.40
C ASP A 254 -0.29 5.64 2.96
N GLU A 255 -1.04 5.03 2.06
CA GLU A 255 -0.71 3.73 1.47
C GLU A 255 -0.38 3.87 -0.01
N ILE A 256 0.31 2.84 -0.54
CA ILE A 256 0.57 2.72 -1.97
C ILE A 256 -0.56 1.88 -2.59
N TYR A 257 -1.29 2.48 -3.52
CA TYR A 257 -2.35 1.80 -4.28
C TYR A 257 -2.00 1.66 -5.76
N ILE A 258 -2.51 0.59 -6.34
CA ILE A 258 -2.56 0.36 -7.79
C ILE A 258 -4.00 0.56 -8.21
N LYS A 259 -4.30 1.70 -8.84
CA LYS A 259 -5.66 2.10 -9.22
C LYS A 259 -5.82 2.06 -10.73
N GLU A 260 -6.99 1.63 -11.20
CA GLU A 260 -7.28 1.56 -12.64
C GLU A 260 -7.07 2.91 -13.31
N VAL A 261 -6.41 2.92 -14.47
CA VAL A 261 -6.07 4.18 -15.15
C VAL A 261 -7.34 4.95 -15.60
N GLY A 262 -8.46 4.25 -15.76
CA GLY A 262 -9.76 4.85 -16.11
C GLY A 262 -10.31 5.86 -15.11
N LEU A 263 -9.81 5.86 -13.87
CA LEU A 263 -10.12 6.91 -12.89
C LEU A 263 -9.49 8.27 -13.27
N TYR A 264 -8.47 8.26 -14.13
CA TYR A 264 -7.65 9.42 -14.48
C TYR A 264 -7.70 9.76 -15.97
N MET A 265 -8.04 8.85 -16.86
CA MET A 265 -8.09 9.11 -18.31
C MET A 265 -9.29 8.47 -18.98
N LYS A 266 -9.62 8.99 -20.17
CA LYS A 266 -10.65 8.41 -21.03
C LYS A 266 -10.02 7.46 -22.05
N GLU A 267 -10.81 6.50 -22.51
CA GLU A 267 -10.39 5.57 -23.57
C GLU A 267 -9.95 6.33 -24.83
N GLY A 268 -8.79 5.95 -25.38
CA GLY A 268 -8.20 6.57 -26.57
C GLY A 268 -7.48 7.90 -26.33
N GLU A 269 -7.48 8.41 -25.10
CA GLU A 269 -6.78 9.65 -24.75
C GLU A 269 -5.25 9.46 -24.74
N LYS A 270 -4.52 10.35 -25.42
CA LYS A 270 -3.05 10.37 -25.38
C LYS A 270 -2.61 11.29 -24.25
N ILE A 271 -2.27 10.71 -23.11
CA ILE A 271 -1.94 11.46 -21.89
C ILE A 271 -0.50 11.17 -21.43
N SER A 272 0.19 12.20 -20.99
CA SER A 272 1.52 12.09 -20.38
C SER A 272 1.43 11.73 -18.90
N PHE A 273 2.51 11.19 -18.31
CA PHE A 273 2.57 10.95 -16.87
C PHE A 273 2.34 12.23 -16.05
N THR A 274 2.78 13.36 -16.58
CA THR A 274 2.62 14.68 -15.95
C THR A 274 1.15 15.07 -15.84
N GLU A 275 0.36 14.85 -16.88
CA GLU A 275 -1.07 15.14 -16.89
C GLU A 275 -1.85 14.14 -16.01
N LEU A 276 -1.44 12.86 -16.00
CA LEU A 276 -1.98 11.88 -15.04
C LEU A 276 -1.73 12.30 -13.59
N SER A 277 -0.51 12.80 -13.31
CA SER A 277 -0.15 13.32 -11.98
C SER A 277 -1.02 14.51 -11.57
N GLU A 278 -1.31 15.44 -12.50
CA GLU A 278 -2.23 16.56 -12.23
C GLU A 278 -3.66 16.08 -11.93
N ARG A 279 -4.12 15.01 -12.58
CA ARG A 279 -5.45 14.45 -12.32
C ARG A 279 -5.51 13.67 -11.01
N ALA A 280 -4.41 13.03 -10.61
CA ALA A 280 -4.27 12.39 -9.30
C ALA A 280 -4.32 13.44 -8.17
N VAL A 281 -3.69 14.60 -8.37
CA VAL A 281 -3.76 15.73 -7.42
C VAL A 281 -5.21 16.16 -7.14
N LEU A 282 -6.08 16.22 -8.16
CA LEU A 282 -7.52 16.54 -7.97
C LEU A 282 -8.27 15.54 -7.06
N ARG A 283 -7.64 14.40 -6.79
CA ARG A 283 -8.13 13.29 -5.97
C ARG A 283 -7.33 13.13 -4.67
N ARG A 284 -6.46 14.09 -4.33
CA ARG A 284 -5.55 14.04 -3.17
C ARG A 284 -4.68 12.78 -3.20
N GLU A 285 -4.02 12.59 -4.33
CA GLU A 285 -3.17 11.44 -4.59
C GLU A 285 -1.85 11.90 -5.21
N VAL A 286 -0.74 11.27 -4.81
CA VAL A 286 0.56 11.49 -5.45
C VAL A 286 0.85 10.35 -6.42
N ALA A 287 0.78 10.63 -7.72
CA ALA A 287 1.18 9.65 -8.73
C ALA A 287 2.69 9.41 -8.72
N ILE A 288 3.10 8.18 -8.40
CA ILE A 288 4.52 7.79 -8.31
C ILE A 288 4.97 6.90 -9.46
N GLY A 289 4.04 6.30 -10.20
CA GLY A 289 4.34 5.44 -11.34
C GLY A 289 3.10 4.90 -12.02
N TYR A 290 3.29 3.94 -12.92
CA TYR A 290 2.21 3.20 -13.56
C TYR A 290 2.59 1.73 -13.76
N PHE A 291 1.59 0.88 -13.94
CA PHE A 291 1.74 -0.52 -14.27
C PHE A 291 1.26 -0.73 -15.71
N LYS A 292 2.15 -1.23 -16.57
CA LYS A 292 1.88 -1.50 -17.99
C LYS A 292 2.65 -2.75 -18.42
N ASP A 293 2.05 -3.59 -19.27
CA ASP A 293 2.68 -4.80 -19.81
C ASP A 293 3.25 -5.73 -18.71
N GLN A 294 2.51 -5.89 -17.61
CA GLN A 294 2.93 -6.65 -16.43
C GLN A 294 4.19 -6.11 -15.73
N LYS A 295 4.55 -4.84 -15.97
CA LYS A 295 5.73 -4.21 -15.43
C LYS A 295 5.37 -2.92 -14.71
N GLN A 296 5.95 -2.76 -13.52
CA GLN A 296 5.90 -1.50 -12.77
C GLN A 296 6.95 -0.51 -13.29
N HIS A 297 6.52 0.74 -13.46
CA HIS A 297 7.34 1.87 -13.86
C HIS A 297 7.25 2.98 -12.80
N ILE A 298 8.08 2.89 -11.76
CA ILE A 298 8.19 3.92 -10.71
C ILE A 298 9.10 5.05 -11.18
N ASN A 299 8.68 6.29 -10.95
CA ASN A 299 9.35 7.52 -11.39
C ASN A 299 9.77 7.45 -12.89
N PRO A 300 8.80 7.43 -13.82
CA PRO A 300 9.10 7.32 -15.25
C PRO A 300 9.92 8.52 -15.73
N THR A 301 10.89 8.28 -16.62
CA THR A 301 11.88 9.30 -17.07
C THR A 301 11.32 10.32 -18.07
N ASN A 302 10.40 9.91 -18.95
CA ASN A 302 9.83 10.77 -20.00
C ASN A 302 8.45 11.31 -19.62
N LYS A 303 8.37 12.05 -18.51
CA LYS A 303 7.08 12.45 -17.91
C LYS A 303 6.18 13.33 -18.77
N LEU A 304 6.73 14.03 -19.77
CA LEU A 304 6.00 14.91 -20.69
C LEU A 304 5.56 14.20 -21.98
N GLN A 305 6.16 13.05 -22.31
CA GLN A 305 5.77 12.32 -23.52
C GLN A 305 4.46 11.58 -23.26
N PRO A 306 3.53 11.57 -24.24
CA PRO A 306 2.31 10.79 -24.13
C PRO A 306 2.63 9.31 -23.92
N LEU A 307 2.00 8.72 -22.92
CA LEU A 307 2.04 7.29 -22.66
C LEU A 307 0.95 6.60 -23.50
N SER A 308 1.26 5.43 -24.03
CA SER A 308 0.27 4.56 -24.67
C SER A 308 -0.31 3.60 -23.64
N LEU A 309 -1.14 4.11 -22.73
CA LEU A 309 -1.81 3.30 -21.71
C LEU A 309 -3.14 2.77 -22.25
N GLU A 310 -3.45 1.52 -21.92
CA GLU A 310 -4.75 0.89 -22.16
C GLU A 310 -5.62 0.97 -20.89
N MET A 311 -6.94 0.81 -21.01
CA MET A 311 -7.85 0.87 -19.86
C MET A 311 -7.64 -0.27 -18.85
N THR A 312 -6.88 -1.30 -19.23
CA THR A 312 -6.41 -2.41 -18.39
C THR A 312 -5.16 -2.06 -17.58
N ASP A 313 -4.46 -0.98 -17.93
CA ASP A 313 -3.31 -0.48 -17.19
C ASP A 313 -3.74 0.22 -15.90
N SER A 314 -2.78 0.48 -15.01
CA SER A 314 -3.04 1.08 -13.70
C SER A 314 -2.05 2.18 -13.36
N LEU A 315 -2.49 3.16 -12.58
CA LEU A 315 -1.66 4.19 -11.99
C LEU A 315 -1.25 3.75 -10.58
N ILE A 316 0.02 3.97 -10.23
CA ILE A 316 0.55 3.71 -8.89
C ILE A 316 0.57 5.04 -8.15
N VAL A 317 -0.18 5.13 -7.06
CA VAL A 317 -0.40 6.36 -6.29
C VAL A 317 -0.13 6.15 -4.81
N ILE A 318 0.34 7.21 -4.13
CA ILE A 318 0.27 7.33 -2.68
C ILE A 318 -1.06 8.02 -2.34
N SER A 319 -1.83 7.44 -1.42
CA SER A 319 -3.14 7.98 -1.00
C SER A 319 -3.53 7.48 0.38
N GLU A 320 -4.34 8.26 1.08
CA GLU A 320 -4.96 7.85 2.35
C GLU A 320 -6.03 6.75 2.19
N PHE A 321 -6.60 6.57 0.99
CA PHE A 321 -7.75 5.68 0.76
C PHE A 321 -7.68 4.87 -0.54
N GLU A 322 -8.11 3.61 -0.48
CA GLU A 322 -8.14 2.65 -1.61
C GLU A 322 -9.13 3.07 -2.72
N GLY A 323 -10.30 3.60 -2.34
CA GLY A 323 -11.44 3.82 -3.24
C GLY A 323 -11.34 5.07 -4.13
N GLU A 324 -12.45 5.36 -4.81
CA GLU A 324 -12.61 6.64 -5.52
C GLU A 324 -12.67 7.80 -4.52
N GLN A 325 -11.65 8.65 -4.55
CA GLN A 325 -11.71 9.90 -3.82
C GLN A 325 -12.64 10.89 -4.55
N PRO A 326 -13.48 11.64 -3.81
CA PRO A 326 -14.29 12.69 -4.41
C PRO A 326 -13.37 13.74 -5.05
N ILE A 327 -13.63 14.05 -6.33
CA ILE A 327 -12.91 15.13 -7.01
C ILE A 327 -13.25 16.44 -6.29
N VAL A 328 -12.25 17.11 -5.73
CA VAL A 328 -12.42 18.41 -5.10
C VAL A 328 -12.76 19.42 -6.20
N ARG A 329 -14.06 19.63 -6.46
CA ARG A 329 -14.52 20.76 -7.26
C ARG A 329 -14.34 21.99 -6.40
N GLY A 330 -13.43 22.88 -6.78
CA GLY A 330 -13.30 24.21 -6.18
C GLY A 330 -14.69 24.81 -5.98
N SER A 331 -14.95 25.29 -4.75
CA SER A 331 -16.22 25.86 -4.35
C SER A 331 -16.72 26.83 -5.42
N LYS A 332 -17.78 26.45 -6.13
CA LYS A 332 -18.56 27.42 -6.89
C LYS A 332 -19.10 28.40 -5.87
N THR A 333 -18.60 29.63 -5.88
CA THR A 333 -19.29 30.76 -5.28
C THR A 333 -20.70 30.79 -5.84
N SER A 334 -21.66 30.51 -4.97
CA SER A 334 -23.08 30.61 -5.21
C SER A 334 -23.50 32.08 -5.22
N ALA A 335 -24.34 32.40 -6.21
CA ALA A 335 -25.05 33.65 -6.50
C ALA A 335 -24.24 34.74 -7.24
#